data_AF-A0A352II05-F1
#
_entry.id   AF-A0A352II05-F1
#
_cell.length_a   1.000
_cell.length_b   1.000
_cell.length_c   1.000
_cell.angle_alpha   90.00
_cell.angle_beta   90.00
_cell.angle_gamma   90.00
#
_symmetry.space_group_name_H-M   'P 1'
#
loop_
_entity.id
_entity.type
_entity.pdbx_description
1 polymer ?
#
loop_
_entity_poly.entity_id
_entity_poly.type
_entity_poly.pdbx_seq_one_letter_code
_entity_poly.pdbx_strand_id
1 'polypeptide(L)'
;MNKVEIVIGDKKYSVKTDESPEYVKKIESVLNDQINIIANQNKRFNDIDKLILSSFVVIDRYMKLSDEIVEYKKDICEEIQTLKEAKELSEKEREESVNKAADAIIEKERFKEKLLAKDNDREYLNSQITKLQERVNEQEQQLLKSEMIINELKLKNEELVEYNDELSKERENFTKEISFMNNTKASLNGRISKLQLKLNEKEQEVINLEKNIRELKSSVDDKSQKLYNFSDEQQKMNLLVDSKEKDIDSLINKINLLQNKLNDKDETIASKDKLINDLKGNEDVFKEKYESINDEKEKYLEELLMINSDKESLINNINQLQEKLNRKEAENFQNQLEINQLKKENTELMELLDEETAK
;
A
#
# COMPACT_ATOMS: atom_id res chain seq x y z
N MET A 1 -151.98 -107.58 21.40
CA MET A 1 -153.08 -107.96 20.49
C MET A 1 -154.41 -107.40 20.92
N ASN A 2 -154.78 -106.27 20.33
CA ASN A 2 -156.12 -105.70 20.45
C ASN A 2 -157.09 -106.50 19.55
N LYS A 3 -158.32 -106.73 20.04
CA LYS A 3 -159.38 -107.39 19.25
C LYS A 3 -160.32 -106.30 18.76
N VAL A 4 -160.22 -105.94 17.49
CA VAL A 4 -160.95 -104.82 16.89
C VAL A 4 -161.95 -105.39 15.88
N GLU A 5 -163.21 -104.96 15.97
CA GLU A 5 -164.24 -105.31 14.99
C GLU A 5 -164.20 -104.31 13.83
N ILE A 6 -164.11 -104.83 12.62
CA ILE A 6 -164.11 -104.06 11.37
C ILE A 6 -165.23 -104.56 10.46
N VAL A 7 -165.86 -103.66 9.75
CA VAL A 7 -166.89 -103.94 8.75
C VAL A 7 -166.25 -103.81 7.37
N ILE A 8 -166.29 -104.86 6.55
CA ILE A 8 -165.78 -104.80 5.17
C ILE A 8 -166.92 -105.16 4.21
N GLY A 9 -167.32 -104.21 3.37
CA GLY A 9 -168.60 -104.25 2.66
C GLY A 9 -169.75 -104.31 3.66
N ASP A 10 -170.49 -105.42 3.66
CA ASP A 10 -171.63 -105.66 4.55
C ASP A 10 -171.36 -106.71 5.64
N LYS A 11 -170.11 -107.18 5.79
CA LYS A 11 -169.76 -108.24 6.76
C LYS A 11 -168.86 -107.71 7.88
N LYS A 12 -169.22 -108.06 9.12
CA LYS A 12 -168.40 -107.80 10.31
C LYS A 12 -167.36 -108.90 10.50
N TYR A 13 -166.11 -108.49 10.64
CA TYR A 13 -164.97 -109.35 10.92
C TYR A 13 -164.28 -108.87 12.20
N SER A 14 -163.82 -109.81 13.03
CA SER A 14 -163.02 -109.49 14.22
C SER A 14 -161.56 -109.80 13.93
N VAL A 15 -160.72 -108.77 13.83
CA VAL A 15 -159.29 -108.89 13.53
C VAL A 15 -158.48 -108.71 14.81
N LYS A 16 -157.51 -109.60 15.01
CA LYS A 16 -156.50 -109.48 16.07
C LYS A 16 -155.22 -108.92 15.47
N THR A 17 -154.75 -107.80 16.01
CA THR A 17 -153.56 -107.10 15.51
C THR A 17 -152.87 -106.40 16.68
N ASP A 18 -151.55 -106.22 16.57
CA ASP A 18 -150.72 -105.46 17.52
C ASP A 18 -150.66 -103.96 17.19
N GLU A 19 -151.27 -103.56 16.07
CA GLU A 19 -151.39 -102.17 15.65
C GLU A 19 -152.52 -101.43 16.40
N SER A 20 -152.43 -100.11 16.40
CA SER A 20 -153.39 -99.27 17.13
C SER A 20 -154.82 -99.39 16.55
N PRO A 21 -155.89 -99.35 17.37
CA PRO A 21 -157.26 -99.47 16.87
C PRO A 21 -157.63 -98.42 15.82
N GLU A 22 -157.05 -97.23 15.90
CA GLU A 22 -157.24 -96.12 14.94
C GLU A 22 -156.61 -96.43 13.58
N TYR A 23 -155.40 -97.01 13.57
CA TYR A 23 -154.74 -97.43 12.34
C TYR A 23 -155.55 -98.54 11.65
N VAL A 24 -156.08 -99.50 12.43
CA VAL A 24 -156.90 -100.60 11.92
C VAL A 24 -158.25 -100.10 11.36
N LYS A 25 -158.92 -99.15 12.03
CA LYS A 25 -160.11 -98.47 11.49
C LYS A 25 -159.83 -97.65 10.23
N LYS A 26 -158.63 -97.07 10.13
CA LYS A 26 -158.23 -96.32 8.93
C LYS A 26 -158.00 -97.26 7.75
N ILE A 27 -157.40 -98.44 7.99
CA ILE A 27 -157.31 -99.51 6.98
C ILE A 27 -158.71 -99.95 6.56
N GLU A 28 -159.62 -100.18 7.51
CA GLU A 28 -161.03 -100.52 7.25
C GLU A 28 -161.69 -99.48 6.33
N SER A 29 -161.57 -98.19 6.65
CA SER A 29 -162.10 -97.10 5.81
C SER A 29 -161.52 -97.13 4.40
N VAL A 30 -160.20 -97.25 4.26
CA VAL A 30 -159.52 -97.27 2.96
C VAL A 30 -159.93 -98.50 2.13
N LEU A 31 -160.10 -99.65 2.78
CA LEU A 31 -160.55 -100.88 2.11
C LEU A 31 -161.98 -100.73 1.60
N ASN A 32 -162.89 -100.22 2.42
CA ASN A 32 -164.30 -100.02 2.06
C ASN A 32 -164.48 -98.97 0.96
N ASP A 33 -163.70 -97.88 1.01
CA ASP A 33 -163.74 -96.85 -0.03
C ASP A 33 -163.32 -97.44 -1.39
N GLN A 34 -162.28 -98.30 -1.41
CA GLN A 34 -161.88 -98.98 -2.64
C GLN A 34 -162.90 -100.01 -3.12
N ILE A 35 -163.49 -100.79 -2.20
CA ILE A 35 -164.56 -101.73 -2.52
C ILE A 35 -165.77 -100.98 -3.13
N ASN A 36 -166.12 -99.81 -2.59
CA ASN A 36 -167.20 -98.96 -3.09
C ASN A 36 -166.88 -98.35 -4.46
N ILE A 37 -165.64 -97.92 -4.71
CA ILE A 37 -165.19 -97.41 -6.01
C ILE A 37 -165.33 -98.51 -7.08
N ILE A 38 -164.86 -99.72 -6.79
CA ILE A 38 -164.95 -100.85 -7.73
C ILE A 38 -166.41 -101.30 -7.92
N ALA A 39 -167.22 -101.27 -6.85
CA ALA A 39 -168.65 -101.57 -6.92
C ALA A 39 -169.43 -100.61 -7.84
N ASN A 40 -169.08 -99.31 -7.83
CA ASN A 40 -169.70 -98.31 -8.70
C ASN A 40 -169.25 -98.42 -10.16
N GLN A 41 -168.03 -98.89 -10.42
CA GLN A 41 -167.49 -99.00 -11.78
C GLN A 41 -168.08 -100.19 -12.57
N ASN A 42 -168.55 -101.26 -11.92
CA ASN A 42 -169.20 -102.38 -12.61
C ASN A 42 -170.18 -103.16 -11.72
N LYS A 43 -171.49 -103.00 -11.97
CA LYS A 43 -172.56 -103.64 -11.18
C LYS A 43 -172.69 -105.15 -11.36
N ARG A 44 -171.92 -105.77 -12.27
CA ARG A 44 -171.92 -107.23 -12.51
C ARG A 44 -170.94 -108.00 -11.62
N PHE A 45 -170.07 -107.32 -10.88
CA PHE A 45 -169.08 -108.00 -10.05
C PHE A 45 -169.68 -108.55 -8.77
N ASN A 46 -169.31 -109.80 -8.49
CA ASN A 46 -169.71 -110.46 -7.27
C ASN A 46 -168.87 -109.92 -6.09
N ASP A 47 -169.35 -110.09 -4.85
CA ASP A 47 -168.71 -109.42 -3.70
C ASP A 47 -167.26 -109.85 -3.46
N ILE A 48 -166.88 -111.04 -3.92
CA ILE A 48 -165.49 -111.55 -3.85
C ILE A 48 -164.58 -110.81 -4.84
N ASP A 49 -165.05 -110.54 -6.06
CA ASP A 49 -164.24 -109.87 -7.09
C ASP A 49 -163.88 -108.45 -6.68
N LYS A 50 -164.83 -107.74 -6.05
CA LYS A 50 -164.61 -106.39 -5.51
C LYS A 50 -163.51 -106.38 -4.43
N LEU A 51 -163.51 -107.36 -3.54
CA LEU A 51 -162.52 -107.51 -2.46
C LEU A 51 -161.12 -107.83 -3.01
N ILE A 52 -161.02 -108.73 -4.00
CA ILE A 52 -159.74 -109.10 -4.60
C ILE A 52 -159.13 -107.91 -5.36
N LEU A 53 -159.90 -107.21 -6.20
CA LEU A 53 -159.39 -106.04 -6.90
C LEU A 53 -158.99 -104.93 -5.92
N SER A 54 -159.78 -104.69 -4.87
CA SER A 54 -159.44 -103.69 -3.85
C SER A 54 -158.14 -104.02 -3.14
N SER A 55 -157.93 -105.29 -2.79
CA SER A 55 -156.68 -105.75 -2.16
C SER A 55 -155.48 -105.59 -3.11
N PHE A 56 -155.66 -105.88 -4.40
CA PHE A 56 -154.61 -105.74 -5.40
C PHE A 56 -154.16 -104.28 -5.56
N VAL A 57 -155.11 -103.34 -5.59
CA VAL A 57 -154.81 -101.89 -5.67
C VAL A 57 -154.04 -101.41 -4.44
N VAL A 58 -154.38 -101.90 -3.24
CA VAL A 58 -153.68 -101.54 -2.01
C VAL A 58 -152.24 -102.08 -2.00
N ILE A 59 -152.04 -103.32 -2.45
CA ILE A 59 -150.71 -103.94 -2.53
C ILE A 59 -149.84 -103.23 -3.59
N ASP A 60 -150.38 -102.89 -4.76
CA ASP A 60 -149.68 -102.12 -5.79
C ASP A 60 -149.18 -100.78 -5.24
N ARG A 61 -150.02 -100.08 -4.47
CA ARG A 61 -149.67 -98.81 -3.85
C ARG A 61 -148.57 -98.95 -2.80
N TYR A 62 -148.58 -100.03 -2.02
CA TYR A 62 -147.54 -100.33 -1.04
C TYR A 62 -146.19 -100.60 -1.70
N MET A 63 -146.16 -101.38 -2.80
CA MET A 63 -144.92 -101.66 -3.53
C MET A 63 -144.30 -100.38 -4.09
N LYS A 64 -145.11 -99.50 -4.71
CA LYS A 64 -144.65 -98.18 -5.20
C LYS A 64 -144.04 -97.32 -4.09
N LEU A 65 -144.71 -97.22 -2.94
CA LEU A 65 -144.21 -96.47 -1.79
C LEU A 65 -142.93 -97.05 -1.19
N SER A 66 -142.78 -98.38 -1.19
CA SER A 66 -141.57 -99.04 -0.72
C SER A 66 -140.39 -98.74 -1.65
N ASP A 67 -140.61 -98.75 -2.96
CA ASP A 67 -139.59 -98.41 -3.95
C ASP A 67 -139.18 -96.93 -3.84
N GLU A 68 -140.15 -96.02 -3.68
CA GLU A 68 -139.89 -94.59 -3.42
C GLU A 68 -139.03 -94.36 -2.16
N ILE A 69 -139.29 -95.09 -1.07
CA ILE A 69 -138.49 -94.98 0.17
C ILE A 69 -137.04 -95.45 -0.05
N VAL A 70 -136.84 -96.50 -0.87
CA VAL A 70 -135.49 -96.98 -1.20
C VAL A 70 -134.75 -95.96 -2.05
N GLU A 71 -135.42 -95.31 -3.01
CA GLU A 71 -134.83 -94.19 -3.77
C GLU A 71 -134.46 -93.02 -2.86
N TYR A 72 -135.35 -92.55 -1.98
CA TYR A 72 -135.03 -91.46 -1.07
C TYR A 72 -133.84 -91.76 -0.15
N LYS A 73 -133.72 -93.01 0.32
CA LYS A 73 -132.59 -93.41 1.16
C LYS A 73 -131.27 -93.41 0.37
N LYS A 74 -131.31 -93.74 -0.92
CA LYS A 74 -130.17 -93.67 -1.82
C LYS A 74 -129.79 -92.21 -2.07
N ASP A 75 -130.75 -91.35 -2.38
CA ASP A 75 -130.52 -89.92 -2.64
C ASP A 75 -129.91 -89.22 -1.43
N ILE A 76 -130.41 -89.49 -0.22
CA ILE A 76 -129.87 -88.92 1.03
C ILE A 76 -128.43 -89.39 1.28
N CYS A 77 -128.11 -90.65 1.00
CA CYS A 77 -126.75 -91.16 1.16
C CYS A 77 -125.78 -90.53 0.14
N GLU A 78 -126.21 -90.33 -1.11
CA GLU A 78 -125.43 -89.64 -2.14
C GLU A 78 -125.21 -88.15 -1.78
N GLU A 79 -126.23 -87.48 -1.24
CA GLU A 79 -126.12 -86.09 -0.78
C GLU A 79 -125.16 -85.95 0.43
N ILE A 80 -125.22 -86.88 1.39
CA ILE A 80 -124.27 -86.90 2.52
C ILE A 80 -122.83 -87.12 2.04
N GLN A 81 -122.62 -87.97 1.03
CA GLN A 81 -121.30 -88.25 0.48
C GLN A 81 -120.73 -87.03 -0.26
N THR A 82 -121.54 -86.39 -1.11
CA THR A 82 -121.14 -85.16 -1.81
C THR A 82 -120.84 -84.00 -0.85
N LEU A 83 -121.60 -83.85 0.24
CA LEU A 83 -121.33 -82.85 1.27
C LEU A 83 -120.04 -83.13 2.05
N LYS A 84 -119.71 -84.40 2.32
CA LYS A 84 -118.42 -84.77 2.93
C LYS A 84 -117.25 -84.45 2.01
N GLU A 85 -117.36 -84.80 0.73
CA GLU A 85 -116.32 -84.50 -0.27
C GLU A 85 -116.14 -83.00 -0.46
N ALA A 86 -117.23 -82.23 -0.51
CA ALA A 86 -117.19 -80.77 -0.58
C ALA A 86 -116.55 -80.14 0.65
N LYS A 87 -116.82 -80.66 1.86
CA LYS A 87 -116.18 -80.21 3.10
C LYS A 87 -114.68 -80.50 3.09
N GLU A 88 -114.25 -81.69 2.68
CA GLU A 88 -112.84 -82.06 2.62
C GLU A 88 -112.08 -81.22 1.58
N LEU A 89 -112.71 -80.93 0.43
CA LEU A 89 -112.15 -80.04 -0.58
C LEU A 89 -111.98 -78.61 -0.03
N SER A 90 -113.01 -78.09 0.65
CA SER A 90 -112.96 -76.76 1.28
C SER A 90 -111.91 -76.66 2.37
N GLU A 91 -111.70 -77.71 3.17
CA GLU A 91 -110.64 -77.76 4.17
C GLU A 91 -109.25 -77.75 3.52
N LYS A 92 -109.04 -78.50 2.43
CA LYS A 92 -107.78 -78.48 1.66
C LYS A 92 -107.52 -77.11 1.02
N GLU A 93 -108.52 -76.50 0.40
CA GLU A 93 -108.38 -75.15 -0.18
C GLU A 93 -108.07 -74.09 0.89
N ARG A 94 -108.71 -74.19 2.06
CA ARG A 94 -108.41 -73.32 3.20
C ARG A 94 -106.98 -73.53 3.68
N GLU A 95 -106.52 -74.76 3.83
CA GLU A 95 -105.16 -75.09 4.24
C GLU A 95 -104.12 -74.59 3.22
N GLU A 96 -104.35 -74.77 1.92
CA GLU A 96 -103.49 -74.23 0.86
C GLU A 96 -103.44 -72.70 0.88
N SER A 97 -104.57 -72.02 1.11
CA SER A 97 -104.62 -70.56 1.19
C SER A 97 -103.85 -70.01 2.41
N VAL A 98 -103.92 -70.72 3.54
CA VAL A 98 -103.18 -70.37 4.76
C VAL A 98 -101.69 -70.59 4.55
N ASN A 99 -101.29 -71.69 3.89
CA ASN A 99 -99.89 -71.95 3.56
C ASN A 99 -99.33 -70.89 2.59
N LYS A 100 -100.08 -70.52 1.54
CA LYS A 100 -99.69 -69.43 0.62
C LYS A 100 -99.57 -68.08 1.33
N ALA A 101 -100.46 -67.78 2.28
CA ALA A 101 -100.38 -66.55 3.08
C ALA A 101 -99.16 -66.56 4.02
N ALA A 102 -98.86 -67.70 4.64
CA ALA A 102 -97.66 -67.87 5.47
C ALA A 102 -96.38 -67.70 4.64
N ASP A 103 -96.31 -68.31 3.45
CA ASP A 103 -95.18 -68.15 2.53
C ASP A 103 -95.00 -66.69 2.09
N ALA A 104 -96.08 -65.99 1.76
CA ALA A 104 -96.04 -64.57 1.41
C ALA A 104 -95.56 -63.69 2.58
N ILE A 105 -95.92 -64.04 3.82
CA ILE A 105 -95.42 -63.35 5.02
C ILE A 105 -93.91 -63.58 5.17
N ILE A 106 -93.44 -64.82 5.03
CA ILE A 106 -92.01 -65.15 5.10
C ILE A 106 -91.24 -64.41 4.00
N GLU A 107 -91.78 -64.35 2.78
CA GLU A 107 -91.14 -63.63 1.68
C GLU A 107 -91.09 -62.13 1.93
N LYS A 108 -92.17 -61.54 2.47
CA LYS A 108 -92.21 -60.13 2.90
C LYS A 108 -91.17 -59.83 3.98
N GLU A 109 -91.00 -60.72 4.97
CA GLU A 109 -89.96 -60.56 5.99
C GLU A 109 -88.55 -60.64 5.40
N ARG A 110 -88.30 -61.57 4.47
CA ARG A 110 -87.03 -61.63 3.73
C ARG A 110 -86.74 -60.36 2.94
N PHE A 111 -87.76 -59.79 2.27
CA PHE A 111 -87.60 -58.51 1.58
C PHE A 111 -87.31 -57.37 2.53
N LYS A 112 -87.96 -57.34 3.70
CA LYS A 112 -87.72 -56.35 4.74
C LYS A 112 -86.28 -56.43 5.27
N GLU A 113 -85.77 -57.62 5.56
CA GLU A 113 -84.37 -57.82 5.97
C GLU A 113 -83.39 -57.36 4.90
N LYS A 114 -83.62 -57.70 3.63
CA LYS A 114 -82.78 -57.24 2.51
C LYS A 114 -82.77 -55.72 2.39
N LEU A 115 -83.92 -55.06 2.59
CA LEU A 115 -84.02 -53.60 2.58
C LEU A 115 -83.19 -53.00 3.73
N LEU A 116 -83.32 -53.57 4.92
CA LEU A 116 -82.61 -53.11 6.12
C LEU A 116 -81.09 -53.28 5.96
N ALA A 117 -80.63 -54.39 5.40
CA ALA A 117 -79.23 -54.61 5.07
C ALA A 117 -78.70 -53.55 4.08
N LYS A 118 -79.49 -53.24 3.04
CA LYS A 118 -79.13 -52.18 2.08
C LYS A 118 -79.09 -50.79 2.71
N ASP A 119 -80.00 -50.48 3.63
CA ASP A 119 -79.99 -49.21 4.35
C ASP A 119 -78.74 -49.08 5.24
N ASN A 120 -78.36 -50.16 5.93
CA ASN A 120 -77.12 -50.21 6.71
C ASN A 120 -75.87 -50.04 5.81
N ASP A 121 -75.82 -50.71 4.67
CA ASP A 121 -74.72 -50.58 3.70
C ASP A 121 -74.64 -49.14 3.16
N ARG A 122 -75.79 -48.52 2.86
CA ARG A 122 -75.86 -47.13 2.40
C ARG A 122 -75.36 -46.16 3.47
N GLU A 123 -75.75 -46.37 4.73
CA GLU A 123 -75.29 -45.55 5.85
C GLU A 123 -73.77 -45.70 6.07
N TYR A 124 -73.25 -46.91 5.97
CA TYR A 124 -71.81 -47.17 6.02
C TYR A 124 -71.04 -46.48 4.89
N LEU A 125 -71.53 -46.59 3.65
CA LEU A 125 -70.94 -45.92 2.49
C LEU A 125 -71.00 -44.39 2.64
N ASN A 126 -72.11 -43.84 3.12
CA ASN A 126 -72.23 -42.41 3.39
C ASN A 126 -71.23 -41.95 4.45
N SER A 127 -71.04 -42.72 5.53
CA SER A 127 -70.02 -42.43 6.54
C SER A 127 -68.60 -42.42 5.95
N GLN A 128 -68.30 -43.34 5.04
CA GLN A 128 -67.02 -43.34 4.33
C GLN A 128 -66.86 -42.14 3.40
N ILE A 129 -67.91 -41.78 2.65
CA ILE A 129 -67.92 -40.60 1.77
C ILE A 129 -67.62 -39.34 2.58
N THR A 130 -68.27 -39.15 3.74
CA THR A 130 -68.02 -38.00 4.61
C THR A 130 -66.57 -37.95 5.08
N LYS A 131 -66.00 -39.08 5.52
CA LYS A 131 -64.59 -39.15 5.94
C LYS A 131 -63.61 -38.82 4.80
N LEU A 132 -63.92 -39.29 3.58
CA LEU A 132 -63.11 -38.98 2.40
C LEU A 132 -63.22 -37.50 2.03
N GLN A 133 -64.41 -36.90 2.13
CA GLN A 133 -64.63 -35.47 1.89
C GLN A 133 -63.87 -34.61 2.89
N GLU A 134 -63.89 -34.95 4.18
CA GLU A 134 -63.09 -34.26 5.21
C GLU A 134 -61.60 -34.32 4.89
N ARG A 135 -61.09 -35.50 4.53
CA ARG A 135 -59.69 -35.69 4.16
C ARG A 135 -59.29 -34.90 2.90
N VAL A 136 -60.16 -34.81 1.91
CA VAL A 136 -59.93 -33.99 0.71
C VAL A 136 -59.87 -32.51 1.09
N ASN A 137 -60.80 -32.01 1.91
CA ASN A 137 -60.79 -30.62 2.37
C ASN A 137 -59.51 -30.28 3.15
N GLU A 138 -59.03 -31.20 4.01
CA GLU A 138 -57.76 -31.02 4.72
C GLU A 138 -56.57 -30.94 3.75
N GLN A 139 -56.54 -31.80 2.73
CA GLN A 139 -55.50 -31.79 1.70
C GLN A 139 -55.53 -30.52 0.85
N GLU A 140 -56.71 -30.03 0.47
CA GLU A 140 -56.87 -28.77 -0.26
C GLU A 140 -56.38 -27.57 0.56
N GLN A 141 -56.68 -27.52 1.86
CA GLN A 141 -56.15 -26.48 2.74
C GLN A 141 -54.62 -26.54 2.89
N GLN A 142 -54.05 -27.75 2.95
CA GLN A 142 -52.59 -27.93 2.98
C GLN A 142 -51.94 -27.51 1.66
N LEU A 143 -52.56 -27.83 0.53
CA LEU A 143 -52.10 -27.43 -0.80
C LEU A 143 -52.07 -25.90 -0.90
N LEU A 144 -53.14 -25.22 -0.48
CA LEU A 144 -53.21 -23.75 -0.49
C LEU A 144 -52.09 -23.11 0.34
N LYS A 145 -51.83 -23.64 1.54
CA LYS A 145 -50.72 -23.17 2.39
C LYS A 145 -49.36 -23.38 1.73
N SER A 146 -49.15 -24.53 1.09
CA SER A 146 -47.92 -24.83 0.35
C SER A 146 -47.72 -23.87 -0.82
N GLU A 147 -48.77 -23.59 -1.59
CA GLU A 147 -48.74 -22.64 -2.71
C GLU A 147 -48.39 -21.21 -2.26
N MET A 148 -48.95 -20.76 -1.13
CA MET A 148 -48.58 -19.46 -0.54
C MET A 148 -47.09 -19.40 -0.20
N ILE A 149 -46.56 -20.43 0.48
CA ILE A 149 -45.14 -20.51 0.84
C ILE A 149 -44.25 -20.53 -0.41
N ILE A 150 -44.65 -21.28 -1.45
CA ILE A 150 -43.91 -21.33 -2.72
C ILE A 150 -43.83 -19.93 -3.36
N ASN A 151 -44.92 -19.17 -3.35
CA ASN A 151 -44.92 -17.81 -3.92
C ASN A 151 -44.07 -16.84 -3.09
N GLU A 152 -44.12 -16.92 -1.76
CA GLU A 152 -43.24 -16.13 -0.89
C GLU A 152 -41.76 -16.45 -1.15
N LEU A 153 -41.42 -17.74 -1.27
CA LEU A 153 -40.04 -18.16 -1.57
C LEU A 153 -39.60 -17.71 -2.96
N LYS A 154 -40.48 -17.73 -3.96
CA LYS A 154 -40.17 -17.22 -5.31
C LYS A 154 -39.86 -15.73 -5.28
N LEU A 155 -40.71 -14.92 -4.64
CA LEU A 155 -40.48 -13.49 -4.48
C LEU A 155 -39.16 -13.23 -3.75
N LYS A 156 -38.89 -13.98 -2.68
CA LYS A 156 -37.65 -13.83 -1.94
C LYS A 156 -36.42 -14.21 -2.78
N ASN A 157 -36.55 -15.21 -3.65
CA ASN A 157 -35.49 -15.62 -4.55
C ASN A 157 -35.22 -14.56 -5.63
N GLU A 158 -36.26 -13.91 -6.16
CA GLU A 158 -36.12 -12.78 -7.09
C GLU A 158 -35.38 -11.60 -6.43
N GLU A 159 -35.76 -11.21 -5.22
CA GLU A 159 -35.04 -10.16 -4.45
C GLU A 159 -33.56 -10.51 -4.23
N LEU A 160 -33.26 -11.77 -3.91
CA LEU A 160 -31.87 -12.22 -3.71
C LEU A 160 -31.06 -12.21 -5.01
N VAL A 161 -31.68 -12.51 -6.15
CA VAL A 161 -31.02 -12.43 -7.46
C VAL A 161 -30.69 -10.97 -7.79
N GLU A 162 -31.62 -10.04 -7.58
CA GLU A 162 -31.35 -8.61 -7.78
C GLU A 162 -30.21 -8.10 -6.90
N TYR A 163 -30.23 -8.44 -5.61
CA TYR A 163 -29.17 -8.06 -4.68
C TYR A 163 -27.80 -8.65 -5.08
N ASN A 164 -27.78 -9.89 -5.56
CA ASN A 164 -26.54 -10.51 -6.04
C ASN A 164 -26.01 -9.85 -7.32
N ASP A 165 -26.89 -9.41 -8.22
CA ASP A 165 -26.51 -8.65 -9.41
C ASP A 165 -25.93 -7.27 -9.06
N GLU A 166 -26.50 -6.59 -8.06
CA GLU A 166 -25.98 -5.32 -7.53
C GLU A 166 -24.58 -5.50 -6.93
N LEU A 167 -24.40 -6.50 -6.05
CA LEU A 167 -23.10 -6.83 -5.48
C LEU A 167 -22.07 -7.21 -6.55
N SER A 168 -22.49 -7.92 -7.59
CA SER A 168 -21.62 -8.29 -8.71
C SER A 168 -21.11 -7.05 -9.46
N LYS A 169 -22.00 -6.08 -9.73
CA LYS A 169 -21.63 -4.78 -10.34
C LYS A 169 -20.71 -3.97 -9.44
N GLU A 170 -20.98 -3.92 -8.13
CA GLU A 170 -20.14 -3.21 -7.18
C GLU A 170 -18.73 -3.83 -7.11
N ARG A 171 -18.63 -5.16 -7.07
CA ARG A 171 -17.36 -5.88 -7.13
C ARG A 171 -16.58 -5.59 -8.41
N GLU A 172 -17.25 -5.53 -9.55
CA GLU A 172 -16.62 -5.16 -10.83
C GLU A 172 -16.07 -3.74 -10.78
N ASN A 173 -16.82 -2.78 -10.23
CA ASN A 173 -16.39 -1.40 -10.08
C ASN A 173 -15.15 -1.28 -9.18
N PHE A 174 -15.15 -1.93 -8.02
CA PHE A 174 -13.96 -1.97 -7.15
C PHE A 174 -12.75 -2.60 -7.83
N THR A 175 -12.97 -3.65 -8.63
CA THR A 175 -11.89 -4.30 -9.38
C THR A 175 -11.27 -3.34 -10.42
N LYS A 176 -12.10 -2.57 -11.13
CA LYS A 176 -11.65 -1.53 -12.07
C LYS A 176 -10.87 -0.43 -11.35
N GLU A 177 -11.37 0.04 -10.21
CA GLU A 177 -10.71 1.08 -9.41
C GLU A 177 -9.35 0.61 -8.89
N ILE A 178 -9.27 -0.60 -8.35
CA ILE A 178 -8.01 -1.21 -7.90
C ILE A 178 -7.00 -1.31 -9.04
N SER A 179 -7.44 -1.74 -10.23
CA SER A 179 -6.59 -1.79 -11.42
C SER A 179 -6.02 -0.42 -11.79
N PHE A 180 -6.87 0.61 -11.80
CA PHE A 180 -6.46 1.99 -12.05
C PHE A 180 -5.45 2.52 -11.01
N MET A 181 -5.73 2.28 -9.72
CA MET A 181 -4.83 2.65 -8.63
C MET A 181 -3.47 1.94 -8.76
N ASN A 182 -3.45 0.66 -9.09
CA ASN A 182 -2.22 -0.10 -9.31
C ASN A 182 -1.39 0.43 -10.47
N ASN A 183 -2.02 0.79 -11.59
CA ASN A 183 -1.34 1.41 -12.73
C ASN A 183 -0.74 2.77 -12.35
N THR A 184 -1.47 3.58 -11.59
CA THR A 184 -0.99 4.87 -11.08
C THR A 184 0.20 4.68 -10.14
N LYS A 185 0.11 3.72 -9.22
CA LYS A 185 1.20 3.34 -8.32
C LYS A 185 2.46 2.90 -9.08
N ALA A 186 2.31 2.07 -10.12
CA ALA A 186 3.44 1.64 -10.95
C ALA A 186 4.11 2.83 -11.66
N SER A 187 3.32 3.76 -12.22
CA SER A 187 3.82 4.98 -12.85
C SER A 187 4.57 5.89 -11.86
N LEU A 188 4.02 6.09 -10.67
CA LEU A 188 4.67 6.85 -9.60
C LEU A 188 5.97 6.19 -9.14
N ASN A 189 6.00 4.88 -8.94
CA ASN A 189 7.23 4.16 -8.61
C ASN A 189 8.30 4.34 -9.70
N GLY A 190 7.92 4.25 -10.98
CA GLY A 190 8.84 4.53 -12.08
C GLY A 190 9.40 5.97 -12.05
N ARG A 191 8.60 6.97 -11.66
CA ARG A 191 9.07 8.35 -11.44
C ARG A 191 10.01 8.45 -10.24
N ILE A 192 9.70 7.80 -9.13
CA ILE A 192 10.54 7.78 -7.93
C ILE A 192 11.93 7.19 -8.26
N SER A 193 11.99 6.06 -8.97
CA SER A 193 13.27 5.47 -9.38
C SER A 193 14.09 6.41 -10.26
N LYS A 194 13.47 7.13 -11.19
CA LYS A 194 14.15 8.14 -12.02
C LYS A 194 14.68 9.31 -11.18
N LEU A 195 13.92 9.77 -10.19
CA LEU A 195 14.34 10.85 -9.29
C LEU A 195 15.49 10.41 -8.38
N GLN A 196 15.47 9.18 -7.87
CA GLN A 196 16.56 8.61 -7.08
C GLN A 196 17.87 8.54 -7.88
N LEU A 197 17.81 8.09 -9.15
CA LEU A 197 18.99 8.09 -10.02
C LEU A 197 19.57 9.50 -10.20
N LYS A 198 18.72 10.49 -10.51
CA LYS A 198 19.15 11.89 -10.63
C LYS A 198 19.72 12.47 -9.33
N LEU A 199 19.16 12.08 -8.19
CA LEU A 199 19.66 12.49 -6.88
C LEU A 199 21.07 11.94 -6.65
N ASN A 200 21.28 10.65 -6.90
CA ASN A 200 22.59 10.01 -6.76
C ASN A 200 23.64 10.65 -7.69
N GLU A 201 23.28 10.96 -8.93
CA GLU A 201 24.15 11.70 -9.86
C GLU A 201 24.57 13.06 -9.29
N LYS A 202 23.62 13.80 -8.70
CA LYS A 202 23.89 15.09 -8.07
C LYS A 202 24.70 14.99 -6.79
N GLU A 203 24.46 13.99 -5.96
CA GLU A 203 25.29 13.71 -4.78
C GLU A 203 26.74 13.43 -5.17
N GLN A 204 26.97 12.64 -6.22
CA GLN A 204 28.31 12.37 -6.73
C GLN A 204 28.99 13.63 -7.29
N GLU A 205 28.25 14.49 -7.98
CA GLU A 205 28.74 15.79 -8.44
C GLU A 205 29.15 16.69 -7.27
N VAL A 206 28.34 16.75 -6.21
CA VAL A 206 28.66 17.50 -4.98
C VAL A 206 29.94 16.98 -4.33
N ILE A 207 30.08 15.66 -4.16
CA ILE A 207 31.30 15.05 -3.60
C ILE A 207 32.55 15.46 -4.41
N ASN A 208 32.45 15.46 -5.74
CA ASN A 208 33.55 15.87 -6.61
C ASN A 208 33.87 17.36 -6.44
N LEU A 209 32.86 18.22 -6.36
CA LEU A 209 33.05 19.66 -6.11
C LEU A 209 33.69 19.92 -4.75
N GLU A 210 33.28 19.22 -3.69
CA GLU A 210 33.88 19.32 -2.36
C GLU A 210 35.35 18.89 -2.34
N LYS A 211 35.71 17.85 -3.12
CA LYS A 211 37.10 17.45 -3.31
C LYS A 211 37.90 18.56 -4.00
N ASN A 212 37.40 19.10 -5.10
CA ASN A 212 38.06 20.20 -5.83
C ASN A 212 38.24 21.44 -4.94
N ILE A 213 37.25 21.78 -4.11
CA ILE A 213 37.35 22.89 -3.15
C ILE A 213 38.47 22.65 -2.15
N ARG A 214 38.61 21.43 -1.62
CA ARG A 214 39.71 21.09 -0.68
C ARG A 214 41.08 21.22 -1.34
N GLU A 215 41.24 20.74 -2.56
CA GLU A 215 42.48 20.86 -3.32
C GLU A 215 42.83 22.33 -3.60
N LEU A 216 41.84 23.13 -4.01
CA LEU A 216 42.02 24.56 -4.23
C LEU A 216 42.40 25.31 -2.96
N LYS A 217 41.78 24.99 -1.81
CA LYS A 217 42.16 25.58 -0.52
C LYS A 217 43.61 25.27 -0.16
N SER A 218 44.02 24.01 -0.28
CA SER A 218 45.42 23.61 -0.05
C SER A 218 46.39 24.38 -0.95
N SER A 219 46.05 24.53 -2.24
CA SER A 219 46.89 25.30 -3.17
C SER A 219 46.97 26.79 -2.81
N VAL A 220 45.88 27.38 -2.31
CA VAL A 220 45.86 28.77 -1.83
C VAL A 220 46.72 28.92 -0.57
N ASP A 221 46.63 27.99 0.37
CA ASP A 221 47.46 28.01 1.58
C ASP A 221 48.95 27.91 1.24
N ASP A 222 49.34 27.00 0.34
CA ASP A 222 50.72 26.86 -0.15
C ASP A 222 51.23 28.15 -0.80
N LYS A 223 50.41 28.78 -1.67
CA LYS A 223 50.75 30.05 -2.31
C LYS A 223 50.87 31.18 -1.29
N SER A 224 49.99 31.21 -0.30
CA SER A 224 50.02 32.21 0.77
C SER A 224 51.30 32.09 1.60
N GLN A 225 51.71 30.87 1.97
CA GLN A 225 52.99 30.64 2.63
C GLN A 225 54.19 31.11 1.80
N LYS A 226 54.20 30.81 0.49
CA LYS A 226 55.26 31.30 -0.40
C LYS A 226 55.30 32.83 -0.46
N LEU A 227 54.15 33.49 -0.44
CA LEU A 227 54.06 34.94 -0.46
C LEU A 227 54.60 35.56 0.84
N TYR A 228 54.30 34.96 2.00
CA TYR A 228 54.93 35.36 3.27
C TYR A 228 56.45 35.22 3.22
N ASN A 229 56.96 34.09 2.73
CA ASN A 229 58.40 33.87 2.62
C ASN A 229 59.07 34.91 1.70
N PHE A 230 58.46 35.23 0.55
CA PHE A 230 58.97 36.28 -0.33
C PHE A 230 58.93 37.67 0.31
N SER A 231 57.90 37.98 1.10
CA SER A 231 57.81 39.24 1.85
C SER A 231 58.95 39.35 2.87
N ASP A 232 59.27 38.27 3.59
CA ASP A 232 60.38 38.23 4.55
C ASP A 232 61.75 38.39 3.85
N GLU A 233 61.94 37.72 2.71
CA GLU A 233 63.15 37.88 1.89
C GLU A 233 63.30 39.31 1.36
N GLN A 234 62.20 39.92 0.92
CA GLN A 234 62.18 41.30 0.47
C GLN A 234 62.56 42.26 1.60
N GLN A 235 62.06 42.05 2.82
CA GLN A 235 62.43 42.86 3.97
C GLN A 235 63.93 42.74 4.30
N LYS A 236 64.49 41.53 4.25
CA LYS A 236 65.94 41.31 4.43
C LYS A 236 66.75 42.01 3.35
N MET A 237 66.29 41.95 2.10
CA MET A 237 66.94 42.61 0.98
C MET A 237 66.91 44.14 1.13
N ASN A 238 65.78 44.71 1.56
CA ASN A 238 65.67 46.14 1.85
C ASN A 238 66.65 46.57 2.95
N LEU A 239 66.76 45.83 4.05
CA LEU A 239 67.74 46.13 5.11
C LEU A 239 69.19 46.07 4.60
N LEU A 240 69.49 45.15 3.69
CA LEU A 240 70.81 45.07 3.05
C LEU A 240 71.07 46.28 2.15
N VAL A 241 70.07 46.73 1.39
CA VAL A 241 70.15 47.94 0.57
C VAL A 241 70.40 49.16 1.47
N ASP A 242 69.62 49.36 2.52
CA ASP A 242 69.81 50.47 3.48
C ASP A 242 71.23 50.47 4.08
N SER A 243 71.77 49.30 4.42
CA SER A 243 73.15 49.17 4.91
C SER A 243 74.17 49.58 3.84
N LYS A 244 73.96 49.16 2.59
CA LYS A 244 74.84 49.51 1.46
C LYS A 244 74.77 51.00 1.12
N GLU A 245 73.61 51.62 1.23
CA GLU A 245 73.45 53.07 1.08
C GLU A 245 74.24 53.83 2.17
N LYS A 246 74.19 53.39 3.43
CA LYS A 246 75.03 53.98 4.50
C LYS A 246 76.53 53.81 4.23
N ASP A 247 76.95 52.66 3.71
CA ASP A 247 78.34 52.45 3.31
C ASP A 247 78.75 53.43 2.18
N ILE A 248 77.88 53.62 1.19
CA ILE A 248 78.08 54.58 0.09
C ILE A 248 78.21 56.00 0.65
N ASP A 249 77.31 56.45 1.53
CA ASP A 249 77.37 57.79 2.12
C ASP A 249 78.67 58.00 2.92
N SER A 250 79.11 57.00 3.67
CA SER A 250 80.39 57.02 4.39
C SER A 250 81.58 57.16 3.44
N LEU A 251 81.58 56.42 2.33
CA LEU A 251 82.59 56.51 1.29
C LEU A 251 82.57 57.88 0.59
N ILE A 252 81.40 58.42 0.27
CA ILE A 252 81.23 59.77 -0.31
C ILE A 252 81.84 60.81 0.63
N ASN A 253 81.52 60.77 1.93
CA ASN A 253 82.09 61.67 2.92
C ASN A 253 83.62 61.57 2.98
N LYS A 254 84.17 60.34 2.91
CA LYS A 254 85.62 60.13 2.89
C LYS A 254 86.27 60.67 1.61
N ILE A 255 85.62 60.50 0.45
CA ILE A 255 86.07 61.08 -0.82
C ILE A 255 86.11 62.60 -0.71
N ASN A 256 85.04 63.23 -0.20
CA ASN A 256 84.99 64.69 -0.02
C ASN A 256 86.11 65.20 0.91
N LEU A 257 86.39 64.51 2.01
CA LEU A 257 87.50 64.84 2.91
C LEU A 257 88.87 64.72 2.22
N LEU A 258 89.07 63.67 1.42
CA LEU A 258 90.31 63.50 0.66
C LEU A 258 90.45 64.58 -0.42
N GLN A 259 89.36 64.96 -1.07
CA GLN A 259 89.35 66.02 -2.09
C GLN A 259 89.65 67.39 -1.49
N ASN A 260 89.10 67.72 -0.31
CA ASN A 260 89.47 68.93 0.42
C ASN A 260 90.96 68.95 0.80
N LYS A 261 91.48 67.83 1.33
CA LYS A 261 92.92 67.72 1.64
C LYS A 261 93.81 67.85 0.40
N LEU A 262 93.34 67.39 -0.76
CA LEU A 262 94.04 67.54 -2.02
C LEU A 262 94.09 69.02 -2.41
N ASN A 263 92.95 69.71 -2.36
CA ASN A 263 92.87 71.15 -2.62
C ASN A 263 93.79 71.96 -1.68
N ASP A 264 93.77 71.68 -0.36
CA ASP A 264 94.66 72.33 0.61
C ASP A 264 96.15 72.14 0.25
N LYS A 265 96.51 70.94 -0.21
CA LYS A 265 97.86 70.64 -0.68
C LYS A 265 98.19 71.37 -1.97
N ASP A 266 97.26 71.45 -2.92
CA ASP A 266 97.44 72.18 -4.17
C ASP A 266 97.63 73.68 -3.90
N GLU A 267 96.89 74.27 -2.97
CA GLU A 267 97.11 75.66 -2.51
C GLU A 267 98.48 75.83 -1.83
N THR A 268 98.86 74.88 -0.98
CA THR A 268 100.19 74.86 -0.35
C THR A 268 101.30 74.76 -1.39
N ILE A 269 101.14 73.92 -2.42
CA ILE A 269 102.09 73.80 -3.53
C ILE A 269 102.15 75.12 -4.29
N ALA A 270 101.02 75.71 -4.67
CA ALA A 270 100.98 76.98 -5.38
C ALA A 270 101.66 78.12 -4.60
N SER A 271 101.46 78.18 -3.28
CA SER A 271 102.13 79.16 -2.42
C SER A 271 103.65 78.93 -2.34
N LYS A 272 104.10 77.67 -2.27
CA LYS A 272 105.53 77.31 -2.32
C LYS A 272 106.14 77.62 -3.68
N ASP A 273 105.43 77.35 -4.78
CA ASP A 273 105.89 77.67 -6.13
C ASP A 273 106.07 79.18 -6.31
N LYS A 274 105.15 79.98 -5.76
CA LYS A 274 105.29 81.44 -5.71
C LYS A 274 106.54 81.87 -4.92
N LEU A 275 106.74 81.31 -3.73
CA LEU A 275 107.92 81.58 -2.91
C LEU A 275 109.22 81.18 -3.62
N ILE A 276 109.24 80.03 -4.32
CA ILE A 276 110.38 79.58 -5.12
C ILE A 276 110.67 80.58 -6.24
N ASN A 277 109.64 81.07 -6.94
CA ASN A 277 109.82 82.08 -7.98
C ASN A 277 110.37 83.40 -7.41
N ASP A 278 109.87 83.84 -6.25
CA ASP A 278 110.40 85.04 -5.56
C ASP A 278 111.87 84.84 -5.14
N LEU A 279 112.22 83.65 -4.62
CA LEU A 279 113.60 83.30 -4.27
C LEU A 279 114.52 83.26 -5.49
N LYS A 280 114.06 82.70 -6.63
CA LYS A 280 114.81 82.74 -7.89
C LYS A 280 115.02 84.17 -8.40
N GLY A 281 113.98 85.00 -8.35
CA GLY A 281 114.11 86.42 -8.69
C GLY A 281 115.13 87.13 -7.80
N ASN A 282 115.15 86.83 -6.49
CA ASN A 282 116.18 87.34 -5.59
C ASN A 282 117.57 86.78 -5.91
N GLU A 283 117.70 85.49 -6.25
CA GLU A 283 118.95 84.88 -6.69
C GLU A 283 119.51 85.59 -7.92
N ASP A 284 118.68 85.86 -8.93
CA ASP A 284 119.07 86.62 -10.13
C ASP A 284 119.57 88.03 -9.77
N VAL A 285 118.85 88.75 -8.90
CA VAL A 285 119.28 90.09 -8.41
C VAL A 285 120.59 90.02 -7.63
N PHE A 286 120.80 89.01 -6.78
CA PHE A 286 122.05 88.83 -6.06
C PHE A 286 123.21 88.48 -7.01
N LYS A 287 122.93 87.71 -8.07
CA LYS A 287 123.91 87.36 -9.09
C LYS A 287 124.34 88.59 -9.89
N GLU A 288 123.41 89.43 -10.33
CA GLU A 288 123.71 90.72 -10.96
C GLU A 288 124.55 91.63 -10.05
N LYS A 289 124.19 91.73 -8.76
CA LYS A 289 125.00 92.48 -7.78
C LYS A 289 126.40 91.92 -7.61
N TYR A 290 126.52 90.58 -7.56
CA TYR A 290 127.81 89.92 -7.42
C TYR A 290 128.70 90.19 -8.64
N GLU A 291 128.16 90.07 -9.86
CA GLU A 291 128.88 90.40 -11.10
C GLU A 291 129.33 91.87 -11.10
N SER A 292 128.45 92.81 -10.76
CA SER A 292 128.80 94.23 -10.65
C SER A 292 129.91 94.51 -9.64
N ILE A 293 129.88 93.88 -8.46
CA ILE A 293 130.95 94.02 -7.45
C ILE A 293 132.24 93.39 -7.95
N ASN A 294 132.17 92.27 -8.67
CA ASN A 294 133.34 91.62 -9.22
C ASN A 294 134.02 92.49 -10.29
N ASP A 295 133.23 93.13 -11.17
CA ASP A 295 133.74 94.10 -12.14
C ASP A 295 134.41 95.31 -11.47
N GLU A 296 133.81 95.85 -10.41
CA GLU A 296 134.42 96.93 -9.61
C GLU A 296 135.73 96.49 -8.96
N LYS A 297 135.75 95.28 -8.38
CA LYS A 297 136.96 94.70 -7.78
C LYS A 297 138.07 94.54 -8.81
N GLU A 298 137.76 94.10 -10.02
CA GLU A 298 138.73 93.94 -11.10
C GLU A 298 139.33 95.29 -11.52
N LYS A 299 138.50 96.35 -11.57
CA LYS A 299 138.92 97.74 -11.76
C LYS A 299 139.89 98.23 -10.68
N TYR A 300 139.56 98.00 -9.40
CA TYR A 300 140.45 98.35 -8.28
C TYR A 300 141.77 97.57 -8.33
N LEU A 301 141.75 96.33 -8.82
CA LEU A 301 142.96 95.52 -8.97
C LEU A 301 143.89 96.08 -10.05
N GLU A 302 143.33 96.53 -11.18
CA GLU A 302 144.10 97.23 -12.23
C GLU A 302 144.73 98.53 -11.72
N GLU A 303 143.99 99.34 -10.95
CA GLU A 303 144.52 100.56 -10.33
C GLU A 303 145.67 100.25 -9.37
N LEU A 304 145.53 99.21 -8.52
CA LEU A 304 146.58 98.77 -7.61
C LEU A 304 147.83 98.27 -8.34
N LEU A 305 147.68 97.58 -9.47
CA LEU A 305 148.79 97.12 -10.30
C LEU A 305 149.56 98.29 -10.91
N MET A 306 148.88 99.34 -11.39
CA MET A 306 149.54 100.57 -11.85
C MET A 306 150.32 101.24 -10.72
N ILE A 307 149.70 101.42 -9.56
CA ILE A 307 150.36 102.00 -8.38
C ILE A 307 151.57 101.18 -7.94
N ASN A 308 151.48 99.84 -8.01
CA ASN A 308 152.58 98.97 -7.61
C ASN A 308 153.74 99.00 -8.62
N SER A 309 153.44 99.17 -9.92
CA SER A 309 154.47 99.41 -10.95
C SER A 309 155.20 100.74 -10.72
N ASP A 310 154.46 101.80 -10.40
CA ASP A 310 155.02 103.10 -10.03
C ASP A 310 155.89 102.99 -8.76
N LYS A 311 155.44 102.22 -7.75
CA LYS A 311 156.19 101.94 -6.53
C LYS A 311 157.50 101.20 -6.81
N GLU A 312 157.53 100.19 -7.66
CA GLU A 312 158.77 99.47 -8.01
C GLU A 312 159.77 100.38 -8.74
N SER A 313 159.30 101.26 -9.63
CA SER A 313 160.13 102.28 -10.28
C SER A 313 160.81 103.21 -9.25
N LEU A 314 160.06 103.65 -8.24
CA LEU A 314 160.59 104.44 -7.12
C LEU A 314 161.62 103.66 -6.28
N ILE A 315 161.38 102.38 -5.99
CA ILE A 315 162.33 101.52 -5.26
C ILE A 315 163.66 101.39 -6.02
N ASN A 316 163.61 101.20 -7.34
CA ASN A 316 164.83 101.14 -8.15
C ASN A 316 165.63 102.45 -8.10
N ASN A 317 164.96 103.61 -8.13
CA ASN A 317 165.61 104.91 -7.96
C ASN A 317 166.24 105.07 -6.57
N ILE A 318 165.56 104.62 -5.51
CA ILE A 318 166.09 104.65 -4.13
C ILE A 318 167.35 103.78 -4.02
N ASN A 319 167.33 102.55 -4.55
CA ASN A 319 168.47 101.65 -4.48
C ASN A 319 169.72 102.22 -5.18
N GLN A 320 169.55 102.89 -6.34
CA GLN A 320 170.65 103.58 -7.02
C GLN A 320 171.24 104.73 -6.21
N LEU A 321 170.42 105.46 -5.45
CA LEU A 321 170.89 106.50 -4.54
C LEU A 321 171.63 105.91 -3.34
N GLN A 322 171.16 104.78 -2.83
CA GLN A 322 171.75 104.07 -1.68
C GLN A 322 173.15 103.51 -2.01
N GLU A 323 173.36 102.97 -3.22
CA GLU A 323 174.70 102.56 -3.67
C GLU A 323 175.68 103.74 -3.78
N LYS A 324 175.21 104.91 -4.24
CA LYS A 324 176.03 106.13 -4.28
C LYS A 324 176.40 106.62 -2.87
N LEU A 325 175.48 106.48 -1.91
CA LEU A 325 175.72 106.85 -0.52
C LEU A 325 176.75 105.93 0.14
N ASN A 326 176.62 104.62 -0.03
CA ASN A 326 177.55 103.63 0.55
C ASN A 326 178.99 103.81 0.04
N ARG A 327 179.18 104.19 -1.24
CA ARG A 327 180.52 104.53 -1.77
C ARG A 327 181.13 105.76 -1.08
N LYS A 328 180.31 106.77 -0.78
CA LYS A 328 180.74 107.99 -0.08
C LYS A 328 181.06 107.74 1.40
N GLU A 329 180.31 106.87 2.07
CA GLU A 329 180.58 106.52 3.46
C GLU A 329 181.88 105.72 3.62
N ALA A 330 182.19 104.83 2.69
CA ALA A 330 183.45 104.07 2.68
C ALA A 330 184.69 104.99 2.48
N GLU A 331 184.61 105.97 1.58
CA GLU A 331 185.66 107.00 1.43
C GLU A 331 185.87 107.81 2.71
N ASN A 332 184.78 108.15 3.40
CA ASN A 332 184.84 108.98 4.60
C ASN A 332 185.45 108.22 5.80
N PHE A 333 185.16 106.92 5.91
CA PHE A 333 185.75 106.05 6.94
C PHE A 333 187.26 105.86 6.75
N GLN A 334 187.72 105.72 5.50
CA GLN A 334 189.14 105.63 5.15
C GLN A 334 189.90 106.90 5.57
N ASN A 335 189.34 108.08 5.29
CA ASN A 335 189.91 109.38 5.67
C ASN A 335 189.98 109.57 7.20
N GLN A 336 189.01 109.03 7.95
CA GLN A 336 188.99 109.14 9.42
C GLN A 336 190.06 108.28 10.11
N LEU A 337 190.40 107.12 9.54
CA LEU A 337 191.49 106.27 10.02
C LEU A 337 192.86 106.94 9.83
N GLU A 338 193.07 107.59 8.69
CA GLU A 338 194.31 108.30 8.37
C GLU A 338 194.54 109.53 9.27
N ILE A 339 193.47 110.28 9.59
CA ILE A 339 193.52 111.41 10.53
C ILE A 339 193.87 110.96 11.96
N ASN A 340 193.37 109.81 12.40
CA ASN A 340 193.65 109.32 13.76
C ASN A 340 195.09 108.81 13.91
N GLN A 341 195.69 108.29 12.84
CA GLN A 341 197.09 107.85 12.83
C GLN A 341 198.04 109.05 12.93
N LEU A 342 197.75 110.12 12.17
CA LEU A 342 198.49 111.40 12.23
C LEU A 342 198.36 112.10 13.59
N LYS A 343 197.22 112.00 14.27
CA LYS A 343 197.04 112.59 15.61
C LYS A 343 197.90 111.91 16.66
N LYS A 344 198.11 110.60 16.57
CA LYS A 344 198.86 109.86 17.58
C LYS A 344 200.37 110.06 17.45
N GLU A 345 200.88 110.10 16.21
CA GLU A 345 202.27 110.49 15.92
C GLU A 345 202.58 111.90 16.44
N ASN A 346 201.61 112.82 16.38
CA ASN A 346 201.75 114.17 16.92
C ASN A 346 201.83 114.20 18.45
N THR A 347 201.15 113.28 19.15
CA THR A 347 201.23 113.18 20.61
C THR A 347 202.57 112.61 21.07
N GLU A 348 203.11 111.61 20.36
CA GLU A 348 204.44 111.04 20.64
C GLU A 348 205.58 112.05 20.39
N LEU A 349 205.39 113.00 19.47
CA LEU A 349 206.30 114.13 19.25
C LEU A 349 206.20 115.24 20.30
N MET A 350 205.03 115.43 20.93
CA MET A 350 204.82 116.48 21.94
C MET A 350 205.39 116.11 23.32
N GLU A 351 205.41 114.83 23.72
CA GLU A 351 206.03 114.47 25.01
C GLU A 351 207.56 114.40 24.95
N LEU A 352 208.15 114.05 23.79
CA LEU A 352 209.59 114.26 23.54
C LEU A 352 209.99 115.74 23.66
N LEU A 353 209.04 116.68 23.47
CA LEU A 353 209.27 118.12 23.60
C LEU A 353 209.23 118.61 25.07
N ASP A 354 208.42 117.95 25.92
CA ASP A 354 208.36 118.24 27.36
C ASP A 354 209.55 117.61 28.12
N GLU A 355 210.18 116.55 27.57
CA GLU A 355 211.48 116.05 28.02
C GLU A 355 212.65 117.05 27.82
N GLU A 356 212.46 118.13 27.04
CA GLU A 356 213.55 119.03 26.66
C GLU A 356 213.39 120.49 27.14
N THR A 357 212.26 120.86 27.78
CA THR A 357 211.99 122.25 28.22
C THR A 357 211.91 122.52 29.73
N ALA A 358 212.08 121.52 30.61
CA ALA A 358 212.24 121.75 32.05
C ALA A 358 213.66 121.44 32.54
N LYS A 359 214.57 122.37 32.20
CA LYS A 359 215.77 122.71 32.95
C LYS A 359 215.43 123.54 34.19
#